data_AF-A0A667WTI6-F1
#
_entry.id   AF-A0A667WTI6-F1
#
_cell.length_a   1.000
_cell.length_b   1.000
_cell.length_c   1.000
_cell.angle_alpha   90.00
_cell.angle_beta   90.00
_cell.angle_gamma   90.00
#
_symmetry.space_group_name_H-M   'P 1'
#
loop_
_entity.id
_entity.type
_entity.pdbx_description
1 polymer ?
#
loop_
_entity_poly.entity_id
_entity_poly.type
_entity_poly.pdbx_seq_one_letter_code
_entity_poly.pdbx_strand_id
1 'polypeptide(L)'
;LFVSALAEEGEAGVRRFMREVVTQWRSLSVEVRSVRSMLEEVLSNWERYSSTVASLQAWLEDAEAALSQPENTKREFFRNLSHWMDQHAAMNDAGNFLIETCDETVSLDLKQQLLLLNGRWRDLFLKVKQYARADEVEKWRKDHLKAVSALKELLDTAETKLNAPVQVSFLNVRAFLQDVENTKQKVITMETQYKLAARSAQLLAKDAPQDEGARVMATMATAKSQLSKVGRCPSLVRECHGLLPLLEEMEKHITGFYQALERASRITVSVLQLFPLFPQDLLNQQQICKRCLSVIERNYHTLQRALSTSKVLRNFDQSLLQKRVAEIQGSALVKEVGEWRRQEEANNCLRRRFEESRQELERVLRLSQGCLREIGDPEELLKKHTDFFSQLDQRVLSVFLKACDELTDILPEEEQQGLQETVRRLHKHWKVRGHHALTLTLITVSLWGRRVHSSLTQLRRPLALI
;
A
#
# COMPACT_ATOMS: atom_id res chain seq x y z
N LEU A 1 -30.84 -92.67 -78.36
CA LEU A 1 -30.53 -92.32 -76.95
C LEU A 1 -29.06 -92.57 -76.59
N PHE A 2 -28.51 -93.77 -76.84
CA PHE A 2 -27.09 -94.09 -76.50
C PHE A 2 -26.03 -93.23 -77.24
N VAL A 3 -26.18 -92.96 -78.54
CA VAL A 3 -25.21 -92.18 -79.33
C VAL A 3 -25.19 -90.69 -78.94
N SER A 4 -26.33 -90.14 -78.52
CA SER A 4 -26.43 -88.76 -78.03
C SER A 4 -25.78 -88.59 -76.65
N ALA A 5 -25.86 -89.61 -75.79
CA ALA A 5 -25.24 -89.60 -74.47
C ALA A 5 -23.70 -89.67 -74.57
N LEU A 6 -23.16 -90.50 -75.47
CA LEU A 6 -21.71 -90.56 -75.74
C LEU A 6 -21.16 -89.26 -76.35
N ALA A 7 -21.92 -88.58 -77.21
CA ALA A 7 -21.52 -87.28 -77.77
C ALA A 7 -21.54 -86.17 -76.70
N GLU A 8 -22.57 -86.14 -75.85
CA GLU A 8 -22.64 -85.20 -74.72
C GLU A 8 -21.52 -85.42 -73.69
N GLU A 9 -21.15 -86.67 -73.43
CA GLU A 9 -20.06 -87.03 -72.51
C GLU A 9 -18.68 -86.65 -73.07
N GLY A 10 -18.47 -86.83 -74.38
CA GLY A 10 -17.28 -86.36 -75.10
C GLY A 10 -17.17 -84.83 -75.12
N GLU A 11 -18.26 -84.12 -75.42
CA GLU A 11 -18.30 -82.66 -75.33
C GLU A 11 -18.12 -82.14 -73.89
N ALA A 12 -18.70 -82.80 -72.89
CA ALA A 12 -18.50 -82.46 -71.49
C ALA A 12 -17.05 -82.68 -71.06
N GLY A 13 -16.39 -83.74 -71.55
CA GLY A 13 -14.97 -84.00 -71.37
C GLY A 13 -14.09 -82.89 -71.97
N VAL A 14 -14.36 -82.47 -73.20
CA VAL A 14 -13.65 -81.36 -73.85
C VAL A 14 -13.92 -80.03 -73.12
N ARG A 15 -15.15 -79.75 -72.72
CA ARG A 15 -15.50 -78.56 -71.91
C ARG A 15 -14.83 -78.57 -70.53
N ARG A 16 -14.63 -79.74 -69.92
CA ARG A 16 -13.88 -79.88 -68.66
C ARG A 16 -12.39 -79.62 -68.86
N PHE A 17 -11.77 -80.24 -69.87
CA PHE A 17 -10.38 -80.00 -70.22
C PHE A 17 -10.11 -78.54 -70.58
N MET A 18 -10.96 -77.91 -71.40
CA MET A 18 -10.84 -76.48 -71.73
C MET A 18 -10.97 -75.58 -70.49
N ARG A 19 -11.85 -75.93 -69.53
CA ARG A 19 -11.93 -75.21 -68.25
C ARG A 19 -10.65 -75.40 -67.42
N GLU A 20 -10.12 -76.61 -67.34
CA GLU A 20 -8.87 -76.91 -66.63
C GLU A 20 -7.69 -76.12 -67.22
N VAL A 21 -7.53 -76.11 -68.55
CA VAL A 21 -6.49 -75.33 -69.24
C VAL A 21 -6.67 -73.83 -68.98
N VAL A 22 -7.89 -73.29 -69.03
CA VAL A 22 -8.14 -71.88 -68.73
C VAL A 22 -7.83 -71.55 -67.26
N THR A 23 -8.14 -72.45 -66.32
CA THR A 23 -7.80 -72.25 -64.90
C THR A 23 -6.29 -72.32 -64.66
N GLN A 24 -5.59 -73.26 -65.30
CA GLN A 24 -4.12 -73.35 -65.25
C GLN A 24 -3.47 -72.12 -65.85
N TRP A 25 -3.96 -71.65 -67.01
CA TRP A 25 -3.48 -70.41 -67.62
C TRP A 25 -3.70 -69.20 -66.72
N ARG A 26 -4.87 -69.09 -66.07
CA ARG A 26 -5.15 -68.02 -65.09
C ARG A 26 -4.23 -68.11 -63.87
N SER A 27 -4.01 -69.30 -63.31
CA SER A 27 -3.08 -69.52 -62.19
C SER A 27 -1.67 -69.09 -62.56
N LEU A 28 -1.14 -69.63 -63.66
CA LEU A 28 0.19 -69.30 -64.15
C LEU A 28 0.33 -67.81 -64.47
N SER A 29 -0.70 -67.19 -65.04
CA SER A 29 -0.71 -65.75 -65.30
C SER A 29 -0.70 -64.90 -64.03
N VAL A 30 -1.27 -65.38 -62.93
CA VAL A 30 -1.20 -64.72 -61.61
C VAL A 30 0.19 -64.93 -61.02
N GLU A 31 0.74 -66.14 -61.09
CA GLU A 31 2.09 -66.47 -60.63
C GLU A 31 3.18 -65.67 -61.36
N VAL A 32 3.08 -65.53 -62.69
CA VAL A 32 4.02 -64.71 -63.47
C VAL A 32 3.94 -63.23 -63.06
N ARG A 33 2.73 -62.72 -62.75
CA ARG A 33 2.56 -61.35 -62.27
C ARG A 33 3.10 -61.16 -60.85
N SER A 34 2.93 -62.14 -59.96
CA SER A 34 3.45 -62.06 -58.60
C SER A 34 4.98 -62.15 -58.57
N VAL A 35 5.58 -63.05 -59.37
CA VAL A 35 7.03 -63.12 -59.55
C VAL A 35 7.58 -61.81 -60.12
N ARG A 36 6.90 -61.24 -61.13
CA ARG A 36 7.29 -59.94 -61.67
C ARG A 36 7.26 -58.84 -60.60
N SER A 37 6.19 -58.75 -59.82
CA SER A 37 6.07 -57.76 -58.74
C SER A 37 7.16 -57.95 -57.68
N MET A 38 7.48 -59.19 -57.32
CA MET A 38 8.56 -59.51 -56.39
C MET A 38 9.92 -59.08 -56.94
N LEU A 39 10.21 -59.38 -58.21
CA LEU A 39 11.46 -58.95 -58.85
C LEU A 39 11.58 -57.43 -58.96
N GLU A 40 10.48 -56.71 -59.25
CA GLU A 40 10.46 -55.24 -59.23
C GLU A 40 10.77 -54.69 -57.83
N GLU A 41 10.28 -55.33 -56.77
CA GLU A 41 10.58 -54.98 -55.37
C GLU A 41 12.04 -55.30 -54.99
N VAL A 42 12.59 -56.43 -55.44
CA VAL A 42 14.02 -56.79 -55.26
C VAL A 42 14.92 -55.76 -55.95
N LEU A 43 14.60 -55.35 -57.18
CA LEU A 43 15.38 -54.33 -57.90
C LEU A 43 15.35 -52.98 -57.17
N SER A 44 14.19 -52.56 -56.69
CA SER A 44 14.03 -51.32 -55.92
C SER A 44 14.84 -51.36 -54.62
N ASN A 45 14.81 -52.48 -53.89
CA ASN A 45 15.61 -52.65 -52.68
C ASN A 45 17.12 -52.72 -52.99
N TRP A 46 17.52 -53.29 -54.14
CA TRP A 46 18.92 -53.30 -54.57
C TRP A 46 19.44 -51.91 -54.89
N GLU A 47 18.66 -51.08 -55.58
CA GLU A 47 19.00 -49.68 -55.87
C GLU A 47 19.11 -48.87 -54.57
N ARG A 48 18.15 -49.04 -53.65
CA ARG A 48 18.18 -48.42 -52.32
C ARG A 48 19.38 -48.88 -51.50
N TYR A 49 19.66 -50.18 -51.45
CA TYR A 49 20.82 -50.72 -50.73
C TYR A 49 22.13 -50.19 -51.31
N SER A 50 22.31 -50.27 -52.62
CA SER A 50 23.54 -49.83 -53.29
C SER A 50 23.81 -48.33 -53.10
N SER A 51 22.78 -47.50 -53.24
CA SER A 51 22.91 -46.04 -53.05
C SER A 51 23.16 -45.65 -51.58
N THR A 52 22.47 -46.30 -50.63
CA THR A 52 22.67 -46.06 -49.19
C THR A 52 24.04 -46.55 -48.72
N VAL A 53 24.52 -47.70 -49.17
CA VAL A 53 25.87 -48.20 -48.87
C VAL A 53 26.94 -47.24 -49.39
N ALA A 54 26.84 -46.82 -50.65
CA ALA A 54 27.84 -45.92 -51.25
C ALA A 54 27.93 -44.58 -50.51
N SER A 55 26.78 -43.97 -50.21
CA SER A 55 26.72 -42.70 -49.47
C SER A 55 27.18 -42.84 -48.02
N LEU A 56 26.78 -43.92 -47.33
CA LEU A 56 27.16 -44.16 -45.93
C LEU A 56 28.65 -44.48 -45.80
N GLN A 57 29.25 -45.22 -46.75
CA GLN A 57 30.69 -45.51 -46.76
C GLN A 57 31.53 -44.24 -46.90
N ALA A 58 31.21 -43.40 -47.88
CA ALA A 58 31.90 -42.13 -48.08
C ALA A 58 31.80 -41.25 -46.83
N TRP A 59 30.60 -41.16 -46.25
CA TRP A 59 30.40 -40.40 -45.02
C TRP A 59 31.15 -40.99 -43.81
N LEU A 60 31.21 -42.31 -43.65
CA LEU A 60 31.95 -42.97 -42.57
C LEU A 60 33.45 -42.64 -42.64
N GLU A 61 34.03 -42.60 -43.82
CA GLU A 61 35.44 -42.23 -44.02
C GLU A 61 35.69 -40.77 -43.61
N ASP A 62 34.85 -39.85 -44.08
CA ASP A 62 34.92 -38.44 -43.70
C ASP A 62 34.71 -38.25 -42.19
N ALA A 63 33.79 -39.03 -41.59
CA ALA A 63 33.49 -38.99 -40.16
C ALA A 63 34.67 -39.48 -39.30
N GLU A 64 35.33 -40.56 -39.72
CA GLU A 64 36.53 -41.09 -39.08
C GLU A 64 37.67 -40.07 -39.13
N ALA A 65 37.83 -39.36 -40.26
CA ALA A 65 38.78 -38.26 -40.38
C ALA A 65 38.40 -37.07 -39.47
N ALA A 66 37.12 -36.69 -39.43
CA ALA A 66 36.61 -35.61 -38.59
C ALA A 66 36.80 -35.88 -37.08
N LEU A 67 36.80 -37.15 -36.64
CA LEU A 67 37.06 -37.50 -35.24
C LEU A 67 38.44 -37.07 -34.72
N SER A 68 39.42 -36.87 -35.61
CA SER A 68 40.77 -36.39 -35.26
C SER A 68 40.87 -34.86 -35.13
N GLN A 69 39.83 -34.13 -35.56
CA GLN A 69 39.81 -32.68 -35.61
C GLN A 69 39.46 -32.03 -34.25
N PRO A 70 39.53 -30.70 -34.11
CA PRO A 70 39.09 -30.01 -32.90
C PRO A 70 37.57 -30.13 -32.65
N GLU A 71 37.15 -29.94 -31.40
CA GLU A 71 35.75 -30.12 -30.96
C GLU A 71 34.72 -29.30 -31.76
N ASN A 72 35.07 -28.06 -32.13
CA ASN A 72 34.18 -27.20 -32.93
C ASN A 72 33.88 -27.80 -34.31
N THR A 73 34.92 -28.34 -34.98
CA THR A 73 34.79 -28.99 -36.28
C THR A 73 33.99 -30.28 -36.18
N LYS A 74 34.18 -31.07 -35.11
CA LYS A 74 33.35 -32.26 -34.85
C LYS A 74 31.88 -31.90 -34.70
N ARG A 75 31.58 -30.88 -33.89
CA ARG A 75 30.20 -30.42 -33.65
C ARG A 75 29.50 -30.01 -34.94
N GLU A 76 30.21 -29.34 -35.85
CA GLU A 76 29.66 -28.89 -37.12
C GLU A 76 29.43 -30.06 -38.09
N PHE A 77 30.39 -30.98 -38.21
CA PHE A 77 30.27 -32.15 -39.08
C PHE A 77 29.15 -33.11 -38.64
N PHE A 78 29.07 -33.43 -37.35
CA PHE A 78 28.07 -34.36 -36.80
C PHE A 78 26.69 -33.74 -36.56
N ARG A 79 26.45 -32.50 -36.99
CA ARG A 79 25.16 -31.83 -36.85
C ARG A 79 24.02 -32.60 -37.53
N ASN A 80 24.30 -33.22 -38.68
CA ASN A 80 23.35 -34.02 -39.45
C ASN A 80 23.40 -35.52 -39.10
N LEU A 81 23.91 -35.90 -37.93
CA LEU A 81 24.04 -37.31 -37.53
C LEU A 81 22.69 -38.06 -37.53
N SER A 82 21.59 -37.38 -37.24
CA SER A 82 20.23 -37.96 -37.31
C SER A 82 19.87 -38.46 -38.70
N HIS A 83 20.20 -37.69 -39.75
CA HIS A 83 20.00 -38.11 -41.13
C HIS A 83 20.75 -39.41 -41.44
N TRP A 84 21.99 -39.53 -40.97
CA TRP A 84 22.80 -40.72 -41.20
C TRP A 84 22.36 -41.93 -40.38
N MET A 85 21.73 -41.72 -39.21
CA MET A 85 21.04 -42.79 -38.48
C MET A 85 19.90 -43.38 -39.31
N ASP A 86 19.12 -42.53 -39.97
CA ASP A 86 18.02 -42.97 -40.85
C ASP A 86 18.56 -43.70 -42.10
N GLN A 87 19.66 -43.21 -42.70
CA GLN A 87 20.33 -43.88 -43.82
C GLN A 87 20.88 -45.26 -43.42
N HIS A 88 21.49 -45.37 -42.24
CA HIS A 88 21.97 -46.65 -41.71
C HIS A 88 20.81 -47.63 -41.45
N ALA A 89 19.67 -47.16 -40.92
CA ALA A 89 18.48 -48.00 -40.75
C ALA A 89 17.93 -48.46 -42.12
N ALA A 90 17.79 -47.52 -43.06
CA ALA A 90 17.32 -47.81 -44.42
C ALA A 90 18.21 -48.83 -45.16
N MET A 91 19.54 -48.73 -45.00
CA MET A 91 20.50 -49.69 -45.53
C MET A 91 20.29 -51.09 -44.92
N ASN A 92 20.10 -51.17 -43.61
CA ASN A 92 19.86 -52.45 -42.93
C ASN A 92 18.53 -53.08 -43.36
N ASP A 93 17.46 -52.30 -43.47
CA ASP A 93 16.16 -52.80 -43.92
C ASP A 93 16.23 -53.36 -45.34
N ALA A 94 16.83 -52.60 -46.27
CA ALA A 94 17.01 -53.04 -47.66
C ALA A 94 17.94 -54.26 -47.75
N GLY A 95 19.04 -54.26 -47.01
CA GLY A 95 19.98 -55.38 -47.00
C GLY A 95 19.39 -56.66 -46.40
N ASN A 96 18.60 -56.56 -45.33
CA ASN A 96 17.89 -57.71 -44.75
C ASN A 96 16.85 -58.28 -45.72
N PHE A 97 16.08 -57.42 -46.41
CA PHE A 97 15.14 -57.86 -47.45
C PHE A 97 15.84 -58.64 -48.56
N LEU A 98 16.99 -58.13 -49.04
CA LEU A 98 17.77 -58.79 -50.09
C LEU A 98 18.37 -60.11 -49.62
N ILE A 99 18.84 -60.19 -48.37
CA ILE A 99 19.32 -61.44 -47.75
C ILE A 99 18.23 -62.52 -47.72
N GLU A 100 16.98 -62.13 -47.48
CA GLU A 100 15.85 -63.06 -47.41
C GLU A 100 15.34 -63.50 -48.78
N THR A 101 15.56 -62.70 -49.83
CA THR A 101 14.95 -62.90 -51.16
C THR A 101 15.93 -63.38 -52.24
N CYS A 102 17.23 -63.12 -52.08
CA CYS A 102 18.27 -63.58 -53.01
C CYS A 102 18.76 -64.99 -52.70
N ASP A 103 19.53 -65.58 -53.62
CA ASP A 103 20.15 -66.89 -53.44
C ASP A 103 21.25 -66.87 -52.36
N GLU A 104 21.62 -68.06 -51.86
CA GLU A 104 22.53 -68.20 -50.72
C GLU A 104 23.88 -67.51 -50.90
N THR A 105 24.40 -67.43 -52.13
CA THR A 105 25.71 -66.81 -52.39
C THR A 105 25.64 -65.29 -52.24
N VAL A 106 24.66 -64.66 -52.88
CA VAL A 106 24.41 -63.22 -52.76
C VAL A 106 24.05 -62.84 -51.32
N SER A 107 23.23 -63.66 -50.65
CA SER A 107 22.87 -63.44 -49.26
C SER A 107 24.05 -63.58 -48.30
N LEU A 108 25.03 -64.44 -48.58
CA LEU A 108 26.27 -64.53 -47.79
C LEU A 108 27.12 -63.26 -47.94
N ASP A 109 27.28 -62.77 -49.17
CA ASP A 109 28.06 -61.57 -49.45
C ASP A 109 27.44 -60.32 -48.82
N LEU A 110 26.12 -60.16 -48.92
CA LEU A 110 25.36 -59.08 -48.26
C LEU A 110 25.51 -59.12 -46.74
N LYS A 111 25.44 -60.31 -46.13
CA LYS A 111 25.66 -60.48 -44.69
C LYS A 111 27.05 -60.02 -44.28
N GLN A 112 28.08 -60.36 -45.05
CA GLN A 112 29.44 -59.95 -44.77
C GLN A 112 29.61 -58.43 -44.89
N GLN A 113 29.07 -57.81 -45.94
CA GLN A 113 29.13 -56.36 -46.12
C GLN A 113 28.40 -55.60 -45.00
N LEU A 114 27.17 -56.02 -44.66
CA LEU A 114 26.41 -55.43 -43.56
C LEU A 114 27.13 -55.59 -42.22
N LEU A 115 27.75 -56.74 -41.95
CA LEU A 115 28.50 -56.96 -40.71
C LEU A 115 29.65 -55.96 -40.55
N LEU A 116 30.42 -55.73 -41.63
CA LEU A 116 31.54 -54.78 -41.63
C LEU A 116 31.05 -53.33 -41.48
N LEU A 117 30.04 -52.95 -42.25
CA LEU A 117 29.46 -51.60 -42.22
C LEU A 117 28.83 -51.27 -40.87
N ASN A 118 28.00 -52.18 -40.33
CA ASN A 118 27.38 -52.02 -39.02
C ASN A 118 28.43 -52.00 -37.91
N GLY A 119 29.53 -52.75 -38.06
CA GLY A 119 30.68 -52.71 -37.17
C GLY A 119 31.32 -51.32 -37.12
N ARG A 120 31.72 -50.78 -38.27
CA ARG A 120 32.30 -49.43 -38.40
C ARG A 120 31.35 -48.36 -37.87
N TRP A 121 30.08 -48.41 -38.28
CA TRP A 121 29.04 -47.50 -37.81
C TRP A 121 28.92 -47.51 -36.28
N ARG A 122 28.84 -48.70 -35.66
CA ARG A 122 28.72 -48.82 -34.20
C ARG A 122 29.91 -48.21 -33.48
N ASP A 123 31.13 -48.47 -33.94
CA ASP A 123 32.36 -47.97 -33.32
C ASP A 123 32.47 -46.43 -33.43
N LEU A 124 32.07 -45.86 -34.56
CA LEU A 124 31.96 -44.42 -34.76
C LEU A 124 30.84 -43.84 -33.86
N PHE A 125 29.64 -44.41 -33.93
CA PHE A 125 28.44 -43.92 -33.27
C PHE A 125 28.61 -43.84 -31.75
N LEU A 126 29.29 -44.81 -31.13
CA LEU A 126 29.60 -44.77 -29.70
C LEU A 126 30.37 -43.51 -29.28
N LYS A 127 31.23 -42.98 -30.17
CA LYS A 127 32.04 -41.78 -29.95
C LYS A 127 31.25 -40.50 -30.24
N VAL A 128 30.31 -40.52 -31.19
CA VAL A 128 29.64 -39.31 -31.72
C VAL A 128 28.18 -39.16 -31.31
N LYS A 129 27.58 -40.15 -30.63
CA LYS A 129 26.16 -40.15 -30.24
C LYS A 129 25.69 -38.89 -29.51
N GLN A 130 26.58 -38.21 -28.79
CA GLN A 130 26.28 -36.95 -28.10
C GLN A 130 25.89 -35.81 -29.05
N TYR A 131 26.34 -35.85 -30.30
CA TYR A 131 26.03 -34.84 -31.31
C TYR A 131 24.66 -35.03 -31.96
N ALA A 132 24.05 -36.22 -31.85
CA ALA A 132 22.71 -36.48 -32.40
C ALA A 132 21.63 -35.56 -31.80
N ARG A 133 21.84 -35.08 -30.56
CA ARG A 133 20.97 -34.10 -29.88
C ARG A 133 21.56 -32.70 -29.84
N ALA A 134 22.67 -32.42 -30.53
CA ALA A 134 23.35 -31.13 -30.42
C ALA A 134 22.45 -29.95 -30.81
N ASP A 135 21.65 -30.09 -31.87
CA ASP A 135 20.72 -29.06 -32.32
C ASP A 135 19.55 -28.85 -31.33
N GLU A 136 19.07 -29.91 -30.69
CA GLU A 136 18.04 -29.83 -29.64
C GLU A 136 18.57 -29.15 -28.39
N VAL A 137 19.76 -29.55 -27.93
CA VAL A 137 20.44 -28.94 -26.78
C VAL A 137 20.72 -27.46 -27.06
N GLU A 138 21.17 -27.10 -28.28
CA GLU A 138 21.41 -25.72 -28.67
C GLU A 138 20.11 -24.89 -28.73
N LYS A 139 19.02 -25.50 -29.20
CA LYS A 139 17.69 -24.88 -29.13
C LYS A 139 17.28 -24.63 -27.68
N TRP A 140 17.43 -25.62 -26.80
CA TRP A 140 17.11 -25.45 -25.38
C TRP A 140 17.98 -24.40 -24.70
N ARG A 141 19.28 -24.27 -25.06
CA ARG A 141 20.14 -23.19 -24.58
C ARG A 141 19.60 -21.82 -24.97
N LYS A 142 19.24 -21.65 -26.25
CA LYS A 142 18.68 -20.38 -26.75
C LYS A 142 17.35 -20.05 -26.07
N ASP A 143 16.46 -21.04 -25.93
CA ASP A 143 15.17 -20.87 -25.28
C ASP A 143 15.32 -20.55 -23.78
N HIS A 144 16.24 -21.23 -23.10
CA HIS A 144 16.58 -20.97 -21.71
C HIS A 144 17.12 -19.56 -21.51
N LEU A 145 18.10 -19.15 -22.33
CA LEU A 145 18.71 -17.82 -22.24
C LEU A 145 17.67 -16.71 -22.45
N LYS A 146 16.81 -16.85 -23.46
CA LYS A 146 15.72 -15.90 -23.75
C LYS A 146 14.73 -15.79 -22.59
N ALA A 147 14.28 -16.93 -22.05
CA ALA A 147 13.33 -16.95 -20.95
C ALA A 147 13.92 -16.38 -19.65
N VAL A 148 15.18 -16.72 -19.34
CA VAL A 148 15.90 -16.20 -18.17
C VAL A 148 16.19 -14.71 -18.30
N SER A 149 16.59 -14.21 -19.47
CA SER A 149 16.86 -12.78 -19.67
C SER A 149 15.60 -11.95 -19.48
N ALA A 150 14.47 -12.38 -20.08
CA ALA A 150 13.18 -11.72 -19.91
C ALA A 150 12.70 -11.77 -18.45
N LEU A 151 12.85 -12.93 -17.79
CA LEU A 151 12.52 -13.07 -16.37
C LEU A 151 13.37 -12.16 -15.48
N LYS A 152 14.68 -12.09 -15.74
CA LYS A 152 15.61 -11.26 -14.98
C LYS A 152 15.27 -9.78 -15.11
N GLU A 153 15.01 -9.28 -16.31
CA GLU A 153 14.59 -7.88 -16.53
C GLU A 153 13.32 -7.53 -15.73
N LEU A 154 12.31 -8.43 -15.76
CA LEU A 154 11.08 -8.26 -15.01
C LEU A 154 11.33 -8.28 -13.50
N LEU A 155 12.14 -9.22 -13.00
CA LEU A 155 12.47 -9.34 -11.57
C LEU A 155 13.31 -8.16 -11.07
N ASP A 156 14.31 -7.71 -11.84
CA ASP A 156 15.14 -6.55 -11.49
C ASP A 156 14.31 -5.27 -11.47
N THR A 157 13.38 -5.09 -12.43
CA THR A 157 12.42 -3.97 -12.44
C THR A 157 11.49 -4.03 -11.23
N ALA A 158 11.02 -5.22 -10.85
CA ALA A 158 10.20 -5.38 -9.65
C ALA A 158 11.00 -5.10 -8.37
N GLU A 159 12.23 -5.61 -8.26
CA GLU A 159 13.07 -5.46 -7.09
C GLU A 159 13.47 -3.99 -6.87
N THR A 160 13.79 -3.26 -7.94
CA THR A 160 14.07 -1.82 -7.87
C THR A 160 12.85 -1.03 -7.42
N LYS A 161 11.68 -1.25 -8.02
CA LYS A 161 10.44 -0.54 -7.64
C LYS A 161 9.97 -0.86 -6.22
N LEU A 162 9.99 -2.14 -5.82
CA LEU A 162 9.48 -2.57 -4.51
C LEU A 162 10.41 -2.23 -3.34
N ASN A 163 11.70 -1.95 -3.60
CA ASN A 163 12.67 -1.59 -2.55
C ASN A 163 13.11 -0.12 -2.62
N ALA A 164 12.65 0.66 -3.62
CA ALA A 164 12.95 2.08 -3.70
C ALA A 164 12.54 2.80 -2.41
N PRO A 165 13.36 3.73 -1.88
CA PRO A 165 12.99 4.49 -0.68
C PRO A 165 11.75 5.34 -0.95
N VAL A 166 10.74 5.24 -0.09
CA VAL A 166 9.46 5.96 -0.21
C VAL A 166 9.33 6.96 0.92
N GLN A 167 9.29 8.24 0.59
CA GLN A 167 8.99 9.28 1.58
C GLN A 167 7.50 9.22 1.97
N VAL A 168 7.21 9.13 3.27
CA VAL A 168 5.84 8.99 3.79
C VAL A 168 5.03 10.28 3.56
N SER A 169 4.26 10.29 2.48
CA SER A 169 3.30 11.33 2.08
C SER A 169 2.18 10.70 1.26
N PHE A 170 1.02 11.34 1.14
CA PHE A 170 -0.11 10.75 0.40
C PHE A 170 0.26 10.45 -1.05
N LEU A 171 0.88 11.43 -1.73
CA LEU A 171 1.25 11.31 -3.15
C LEU A 171 2.28 10.20 -3.39
N ASN A 172 3.35 10.14 -2.59
CA ASN A 172 4.41 9.15 -2.79
C ASN A 172 3.95 7.73 -2.44
N VAL A 173 3.17 7.57 -1.38
CA VAL A 173 2.61 6.25 -1.00
C VAL A 173 1.61 5.78 -2.07
N ARG A 174 0.82 6.69 -2.65
CA ARG A 174 -0.09 6.38 -3.76
C ARG A 174 0.66 5.99 -5.03
N ALA A 175 1.73 6.71 -5.38
CA ALA A 175 2.57 6.36 -6.53
C ALA A 175 3.24 5.00 -6.35
N PHE A 176 3.79 4.74 -5.18
CA PHE A 176 4.36 3.43 -4.84
C PHE A 176 3.32 2.31 -4.90
N LEU A 177 2.10 2.56 -4.38
CA LEU A 177 1.00 1.59 -4.46
C LEU A 177 0.71 1.20 -5.92
N GLN A 178 0.60 2.17 -6.82
CA GLN A 178 0.42 1.92 -8.25
C GLN A 178 1.54 1.07 -8.85
N ASP A 179 2.79 1.31 -8.46
CA ASP A 179 3.93 0.47 -8.87
C ASP A 179 3.84 -0.96 -8.34
N VAL A 180 3.36 -1.15 -7.11
CA VAL A 180 3.11 -2.47 -6.51
C VAL A 180 1.97 -3.19 -7.26
N GLU A 181 0.88 -2.51 -7.60
CA GLU A 181 -0.21 -3.09 -8.42
C GLU A 181 0.25 -3.47 -9.83
N ASN A 182 1.00 -2.59 -10.49
CA ASN A 182 1.57 -2.86 -11.81
C ASN A 182 2.49 -4.09 -11.76
N THR A 183 3.30 -4.20 -10.70
CA THR A 183 4.17 -5.36 -10.47
C THR A 183 3.35 -6.62 -10.23
N LYS A 184 2.28 -6.54 -9.42
CA LYS A 184 1.35 -7.65 -9.15
C LYS A 184 0.72 -8.18 -10.44
N GLN A 185 0.32 -7.31 -11.37
CA GLN A 185 -0.22 -7.74 -12.67
C GLN A 185 0.82 -8.50 -13.51
N LYS A 186 2.09 -8.09 -13.44
CA LYS A 186 3.21 -8.74 -14.16
C LYS A 186 3.66 -10.07 -13.54
N VAL A 187 3.21 -10.43 -12.33
CA VAL A 187 3.59 -11.70 -11.68
C VAL A 187 3.23 -12.91 -12.54
N ILE A 188 2.06 -12.91 -13.19
CA ILE A 188 1.64 -14.02 -14.06
C ILE A 188 2.61 -14.19 -15.24
N THR A 189 3.08 -13.08 -15.80
CA THR A 189 4.10 -13.08 -16.87
C THR A 189 5.43 -13.61 -16.35
N MET A 190 5.87 -13.18 -15.15
CA MET A 190 7.09 -13.70 -14.51
C MET A 190 7.00 -15.21 -14.24
N GLU A 191 5.87 -15.70 -13.72
CA GLU A 191 5.63 -17.14 -13.49
C GLU A 191 5.67 -17.94 -14.80
N THR A 192 5.13 -17.37 -15.88
CA THR A 192 5.16 -17.99 -17.20
C THR A 192 6.59 -18.09 -17.72
N GLN A 193 7.37 -17.01 -17.64
CA GLN A 193 8.78 -17.03 -18.04
C GLN A 193 9.61 -17.98 -17.16
N TYR A 194 9.36 -18.02 -15.85
CA TYR A 194 9.99 -18.96 -14.94
C TYR A 194 9.68 -20.42 -15.32
N LYS A 195 8.44 -20.75 -15.68
CA LYS A 195 8.07 -22.11 -16.12
C LYS A 195 8.77 -22.50 -17.43
N LEU A 196 8.85 -21.58 -18.40
CA LEU A 196 9.57 -21.81 -19.66
C LEU A 196 11.08 -22.00 -19.43
N ALA A 197 11.68 -21.16 -18.58
CA ALA A 197 13.08 -21.26 -18.19
C ALA A 197 13.36 -22.55 -17.40
N ALA A 198 12.45 -22.98 -16.52
CA ALA A 198 12.57 -24.21 -15.74
C ALA A 198 12.51 -25.46 -16.64
N ARG A 199 11.61 -25.49 -17.61
CA ARG A 199 11.47 -26.61 -18.54
C ARG A 199 12.73 -26.78 -19.39
N SER A 200 13.24 -25.70 -19.96
CA SER A 200 14.49 -25.72 -20.73
C SER A 200 15.70 -26.07 -19.85
N ALA A 201 15.74 -25.57 -18.61
CA ALA A 201 16.77 -25.91 -17.63
C ALA A 201 16.82 -27.40 -17.28
N GLN A 202 15.66 -28.04 -17.09
CA GLN A 202 15.56 -29.47 -16.79
C GLN A 202 16.06 -30.33 -17.95
N LEU A 203 15.76 -29.94 -19.19
CA LEU A 203 16.25 -30.63 -20.38
C LEU A 203 17.78 -30.47 -20.52
N LEU A 204 18.30 -29.26 -20.30
CA LEU A 204 19.75 -29.01 -20.29
C LEU A 204 20.46 -29.75 -19.16
N ALA A 205 19.88 -29.85 -17.96
CA ALA A 205 20.49 -30.60 -16.86
C ALA A 205 20.63 -32.10 -17.14
N LYS A 206 19.82 -32.65 -18.06
CA LYS A 206 19.85 -34.06 -18.45
C LYS A 206 20.86 -34.34 -19.57
N ASP A 207 20.87 -33.49 -20.60
CA ASP A 207 21.56 -33.76 -21.87
C ASP A 207 22.81 -32.87 -22.11
N ALA A 208 23.05 -31.83 -21.29
CA ALA A 208 24.23 -30.98 -21.36
C ALA A 208 25.34 -31.43 -20.37
N PRO A 209 26.58 -30.91 -20.50
CA PRO A 209 27.65 -31.19 -19.53
C PRO A 209 27.24 -30.87 -18.09
N GLN A 210 27.71 -31.68 -17.13
CA GLN A 210 27.30 -31.59 -15.73
C GLN A 210 27.48 -30.19 -15.12
N ASP A 211 28.58 -29.50 -15.45
CA ASP A 211 28.85 -28.13 -15.01
C ASP A 211 27.80 -27.13 -15.53
N GLU A 212 27.45 -27.23 -16.82
CA GLU A 212 26.43 -26.40 -17.44
C GLU A 212 25.05 -26.65 -16.82
N GLY A 213 24.69 -27.92 -16.63
CA GLY A 213 23.45 -28.33 -15.97
C GLY A 213 23.34 -27.76 -14.54
N ALA A 214 24.41 -27.85 -13.75
CA ALA A 214 24.47 -27.31 -12.40
C ALA A 214 24.29 -25.78 -12.38
N ARG A 215 24.98 -25.07 -13.27
CA ARG A 215 24.90 -23.60 -13.39
C ARG A 215 23.49 -23.12 -13.77
N VAL A 216 22.87 -23.80 -14.73
CA VAL A 216 21.50 -23.50 -15.18
C VAL A 216 20.48 -23.73 -14.05
N MET A 217 20.63 -24.81 -13.28
CA MET A 217 19.76 -25.08 -12.13
C MET A 217 19.98 -24.09 -10.97
N ALA A 218 21.21 -23.67 -10.71
CA ALA A 218 21.52 -22.64 -9.72
C ALA A 218 20.88 -21.28 -10.07
N THR A 219 20.86 -20.94 -11.37
CA THR A 219 20.20 -19.73 -11.88
C THR A 219 18.69 -19.80 -11.62
N MET A 220 18.07 -20.96 -11.87
CA MET A 220 16.64 -21.18 -11.59
C MET A 220 16.31 -21.10 -10.10
N ALA A 221 17.18 -21.63 -9.21
CA ALA A 221 16.99 -21.51 -7.77
C ALA A 221 17.01 -20.05 -7.30
N THR A 222 17.93 -19.25 -7.85
CA THR A 222 18.02 -17.81 -7.57
C THR A 222 16.78 -17.06 -8.06
N ALA A 223 16.34 -17.33 -9.30
CA ALA A 223 15.14 -16.74 -9.87
C ALA A 223 13.88 -17.10 -9.07
N LYS A 224 13.79 -18.34 -8.56
CA LYS A 224 12.70 -18.80 -7.70
C LYS A 224 12.65 -18.02 -6.37
N SER A 225 13.81 -17.82 -5.75
CA SER A 225 13.93 -17.02 -4.53
C SER A 225 13.45 -15.59 -4.77
N GLN A 226 13.88 -14.94 -5.85
CA GLN A 226 13.46 -13.59 -6.19
C GLN A 226 11.95 -13.50 -6.49
N LEU A 227 11.40 -14.44 -7.24
CA LEU A 227 9.96 -14.51 -7.52
C LEU A 227 9.13 -14.63 -6.23
N SER A 228 9.62 -15.40 -5.24
CA SER A 228 8.95 -15.51 -3.93
C SER A 228 8.91 -14.19 -3.17
N LYS A 229 9.93 -13.32 -3.32
CA LYS A 229 9.92 -11.97 -2.73
C LYS A 229 8.86 -11.09 -3.37
N VAL A 230 8.66 -11.18 -4.69
CA VAL A 230 7.58 -10.44 -5.39
C VAL A 230 6.20 -10.91 -4.91
N GLY A 231 6.08 -12.16 -4.44
CA GLY A 231 4.87 -12.68 -3.79
C GLY A 231 4.37 -11.89 -2.57
N ARG A 232 5.17 -10.96 -2.03
CA ARG A 232 4.74 -10.05 -0.93
C ARG A 232 3.86 -8.88 -1.38
N CYS A 233 3.65 -8.67 -2.69
CA CYS A 233 2.84 -7.57 -3.23
C CYS A 233 1.45 -7.44 -2.59
N PRO A 234 0.66 -8.52 -2.36
CA PRO A 234 -0.65 -8.40 -1.70
C PRO A 234 -0.57 -7.82 -0.28
N SER A 235 0.50 -8.13 0.46
CA SER A 235 0.72 -7.59 1.81
C SER A 235 1.09 -6.10 1.75
N LEU A 236 1.95 -5.70 0.81
CA LEU A 236 2.28 -4.28 0.55
C LEU A 236 1.03 -3.47 0.19
N VAL A 237 0.21 -3.97 -0.72
CA VAL A 237 -1.05 -3.32 -1.13
C VAL A 237 -1.96 -3.10 0.06
N ARG A 238 -2.15 -4.12 0.91
CA ARG A 238 -3.01 -4.03 2.09
C ARG A 238 -2.51 -2.99 3.08
N GLU A 239 -1.21 -2.96 3.36
CA GLU A 239 -0.65 -2.01 4.32
C GLU A 239 -0.68 -0.57 3.78
N CYS A 240 -0.32 -0.35 2.51
CA CYS A 240 -0.44 0.96 1.87
C CYS A 240 -1.88 1.49 1.87
N HIS A 241 -2.88 0.65 1.59
CA HIS A 241 -4.30 1.03 1.70
C HIS A 241 -4.70 1.44 3.12
N GLY A 242 -4.08 0.87 4.16
CA GLY A 242 -4.30 1.30 5.54
C GLY A 242 -3.68 2.67 5.86
N LEU A 243 -2.55 3.01 5.24
CA LEU A 243 -1.86 4.29 5.45
C LEU A 243 -2.51 5.45 4.69
N LEU A 244 -3.05 5.20 3.50
CA LEU A 244 -3.57 6.26 2.62
C LEU A 244 -4.66 7.14 3.26
N PRO A 245 -5.69 6.60 3.93
CA PRO A 245 -6.72 7.43 4.58
C PRO A 245 -6.14 8.32 5.69
N LEU A 246 -5.17 7.80 6.45
CA LEU A 246 -4.51 8.55 7.53
C LEU A 246 -3.70 9.71 6.96
N LEU A 247 -2.96 9.46 5.87
CA LEU A 247 -2.16 10.47 5.17
C LEU A 247 -3.05 11.53 4.51
N GLU A 248 -4.14 11.12 3.86
CA GLU A 248 -5.09 12.05 3.23
C GLU A 248 -5.77 12.96 4.26
N GLU A 249 -6.25 12.38 5.36
CA GLU A 249 -6.84 13.15 6.46
C GLU A 249 -5.80 14.12 7.06
N MET A 250 -4.57 13.67 7.25
CA MET A 250 -3.51 14.51 7.79
C MET A 250 -3.14 15.65 6.84
N GLU A 251 -3.05 15.43 5.52
CA GLU A 251 -2.80 16.52 4.55
C GLU A 251 -3.91 17.57 4.53
N LYS A 252 -5.18 17.14 4.64
CA LYS A 252 -6.33 18.05 4.78
C LYS A 252 -6.21 18.91 6.04
N HIS A 253 -5.88 18.31 7.18
CA HIS A 253 -5.74 19.03 8.44
C HIS A 253 -4.49 19.89 8.52
N ILE A 254 -3.37 19.49 7.89
CA ILE A 254 -2.17 20.33 7.77
C ILE A 254 -2.50 21.58 6.95
N THR A 255 -3.19 21.41 5.82
CA THR A 255 -3.61 22.54 4.99
C THR A 255 -4.56 23.47 5.75
N GLY A 256 -5.55 22.90 6.44
CA GLY A 256 -6.47 23.65 7.30
C GLY A 256 -5.77 24.38 8.44
N PHE A 257 -4.75 23.76 9.05
CA PHE A 257 -3.93 24.38 10.09
C PHE A 257 -3.21 25.61 9.57
N TYR A 258 -2.49 25.51 8.45
CA TYR A 258 -1.76 26.64 7.88
C TYR A 258 -2.70 27.76 7.40
N GLN A 259 -3.88 27.44 6.86
CA GLN A 259 -4.89 28.43 6.49
C GLN A 259 -5.46 29.17 7.72
N ALA A 260 -5.77 28.44 8.80
CA ALA A 260 -6.24 29.04 10.04
C ALA A 260 -5.15 29.88 10.72
N LEU A 261 -3.90 29.40 10.66
CA LEU A 261 -2.70 30.11 11.11
C LEU A 261 -2.53 31.44 10.37
N GLU A 262 -2.58 31.43 9.04
CA GLU A 262 -2.46 32.64 8.23
C GLU A 262 -3.58 33.64 8.53
N ARG A 263 -4.83 33.17 8.67
CA ARG A 263 -5.97 34.01 9.06
C ARG A 263 -5.77 34.61 10.44
N ALA A 264 -5.32 33.82 11.41
CA ALA A 264 -5.01 34.31 12.74
C ALA A 264 -3.92 35.38 12.69
N SER A 265 -2.81 35.15 12.00
CA SER A 265 -1.73 36.14 11.85
C SER A 265 -2.20 37.44 11.19
N ARG A 266 -3.05 37.37 10.16
CA ARG A 266 -3.66 38.55 9.54
C ARG A 266 -4.52 39.33 10.55
N ILE A 267 -5.31 38.64 11.37
CA ILE A 267 -6.10 39.26 12.43
C ILE A 267 -5.15 39.94 13.44
N THR A 268 -4.11 39.25 13.90
CA THR A 268 -3.16 39.79 14.89
C THR A 268 -2.43 41.04 14.39
N VAL A 269 -2.01 41.07 13.13
CA VAL A 269 -1.38 42.26 12.52
C VAL A 269 -2.38 43.42 12.38
N SER A 270 -3.64 43.13 12.06
CA SER A 270 -4.72 44.13 12.00
C SER A 270 -5.07 44.71 13.37
N VAL A 271 -5.02 43.90 14.42
CA VAL A 271 -5.34 44.26 15.81
C VAL A 271 -4.35 45.28 16.39
N LEU A 272 -3.12 45.32 15.89
CA LEU A 272 -2.16 46.37 16.26
C LEU A 272 -2.54 47.76 15.72
N GLN A 273 -3.55 47.88 14.83
CA GLN A 273 -3.88 49.13 14.17
C GLN A 273 -5.25 49.72 14.55
N LEU A 274 -6.32 48.95 14.77
CA LEU A 274 -7.63 49.50 15.14
C LEU A 274 -8.57 48.47 15.82
N PHE A 275 -9.13 48.85 16.98
CA PHE A 275 -10.30 48.28 17.70
C PHE A 275 -10.13 47.05 18.64
N PRO A 276 -10.87 46.99 19.78
CA PRO A 276 -10.87 45.85 20.72
C PRO A 276 -11.96 44.78 20.46
N LEU A 277 -12.70 44.81 19.33
CA LEU A 277 -13.97 44.07 19.18
C LEU A 277 -13.93 42.69 18.48
N PHE A 278 -12.75 42.12 18.19
CA PHE A 278 -12.66 40.83 17.45
C PHE A 278 -12.20 39.55 18.21
N PRO A 279 -12.35 39.37 19.56
CA PRO A 279 -11.92 38.16 20.26
C PRO A 279 -12.52 36.84 19.72
N GLN A 280 -13.73 36.87 19.17
CA GLN A 280 -14.48 35.70 18.70
C GLN A 280 -13.84 35.04 17.46
N ASP A 281 -13.40 35.81 16.47
CA ASP A 281 -12.85 35.27 15.22
C ASP A 281 -11.47 34.64 15.44
N LEU A 282 -10.63 35.27 16.27
CA LEU A 282 -9.34 34.72 16.67
C LEU A 282 -9.52 33.44 17.51
N LEU A 283 -10.52 33.42 18.40
CA LEU A 283 -10.89 32.23 19.18
C LEU A 283 -11.34 31.08 18.27
N ASN A 284 -12.11 31.37 17.23
CA ASN A 284 -12.52 30.38 16.24
C ASN A 284 -11.30 29.81 15.47
N GLN A 285 -10.39 30.68 14.99
CA GLN A 285 -9.15 30.20 14.35
C GLN A 285 -8.28 29.37 15.31
N GLN A 286 -8.18 29.74 16.60
CA GLN A 286 -7.52 28.92 17.62
C GLN A 286 -8.15 27.53 17.71
N GLN A 287 -9.47 27.42 17.79
CA GLN A 287 -10.16 26.14 17.93
C GLN A 287 -9.93 25.25 16.71
N ILE A 288 -9.94 25.84 15.50
CA ILE A 288 -9.60 25.14 14.26
C ILE A 288 -8.17 24.62 14.30
N CYS A 289 -7.19 25.46 14.66
CA CYS A 289 -5.79 25.05 14.79
C CYS A 289 -5.60 23.90 15.80
N LYS A 290 -6.26 23.97 16.96
CA LYS A 290 -6.21 22.90 17.98
C LYS A 290 -6.82 21.60 17.47
N ARG A 291 -7.98 21.67 16.82
CA ARG A 291 -8.63 20.49 16.23
C ARG A 291 -7.74 19.87 15.16
N CYS A 292 -7.20 20.67 14.24
CA CYS A 292 -6.26 20.21 13.21
C CYS A 292 -5.02 19.55 13.83
N LEU A 293 -4.39 20.18 14.82
CA LEU A 293 -3.22 19.63 15.50
C LEU A 293 -3.54 18.28 16.15
N SER A 294 -4.66 18.15 16.87
CA SER A 294 -5.03 16.90 17.53
C SER A 294 -5.21 15.73 16.55
N VAL A 295 -5.79 15.99 15.36
CA VAL A 295 -5.95 14.97 14.31
C VAL A 295 -4.60 14.61 13.69
N ILE A 296 -3.75 15.60 13.40
CA ILE A 296 -2.41 15.40 12.86
C ILE A 296 -1.59 14.51 13.81
N GLU A 297 -1.59 14.83 15.11
CA GLU A 297 -0.87 14.05 16.11
C GLU A 297 -1.40 12.63 16.23
N ARG A 298 -2.73 12.45 16.33
CA ARG A 298 -3.34 11.12 16.43
C ARG A 298 -2.99 10.25 15.21
N ASN A 299 -3.08 10.81 14.02
CA ASN A 299 -2.80 10.09 12.78
C ASN A 299 -1.31 9.80 12.64
N TYR A 300 -0.44 10.76 13.00
CA TYR A 300 1.01 10.55 13.03
C TYR A 300 1.42 9.41 13.98
N HIS A 301 0.92 9.36 15.21
CA HIS A 301 1.20 8.26 16.15
C HIS A 301 0.68 6.91 15.65
N THR A 302 -0.44 6.91 14.91
CA THR A 302 -1.00 5.69 14.32
C THR A 302 -0.15 5.21 13.15
N LEU A 303 0.29 6.13 12.28
CA LEU A 303 1.22 5.86 11.18
C LEU A 303 2.57 5.33 11.70
N GLN A 304 3.13 5.97 12.72
CA GLN A 304 4.39 5.56 13.34
C GLN A 304 4.31 4.15 13.93
N ARG A 305 3.18 3.81 14.59
CA ARG A 305 2.92 2.45 15.08
C ARG A 305 2.76 1.44 13.94
N ALA A 306 2.03 1.78 12.89
CA ALA A 306 1.86 0.90 11.73
C ALA A 306 3.21 0.62 11.04
N LEU A 307 4.04 1.63 10.87
CA LEU A 307 5.35 1.51 10.21
C LEU A 307 6.38 0.78 11.08
N SER A 308 6.40 1.00 12.40
CA SER A 308 7.33 0.32 13.32
C SER A 308 7.00 -1.16 13.54
N THR A 309 5.72 -1.53 13.45
CA THR A 309 5.28 -2.93 13.59
C THR A 309 5.36 -3.70 12.27
N SER A 310 5.37 -3.02 11.13
CA SER A 310 5.44 -3.64 9.81
C SER A 310 6.80 -4.26 9.53
N LYS A 311 6.79 -5.50 9.03
CA LYS A 311 7.99 -6.16 8.49
C LYS A 311 8.19 -5.89 7.00
N VAL A 312 7.19 -5.33 6.32
CA VAL A 312 7.10 -5.23 4.86
C VAL A 312 7.42 -3.82 4.36
N LEU A 313 7.08 -2.77 5.11
CA LEU A 313 7.28 -1.35 4.74
C LEU A 313 8.65 -0.79 5.16
N ARG A 314 9.73 -1.58 5.03
CA ARG A 314 11.07 -1.21 5.53
C ARG A 314 11.71 -0.05 4.77
N ASN A 315 11.28 0.19 3.54
CA ASN A 315 11.78 1.23 2.65
C ASN A 315 11.08 2.60 2.87
N PHE A 316 10.19 2.72 3.84
CA PHE A 316 9.42 3.94 4.08
C PHE A 316 10.16 4.89 5.05
N ASP A 317 10.44 6.10 4.58
CA ASP A 317 11.12 7.14 5.36
C ASP A 317 10.11 8.14 5.96
N GLN A 318 10.17 8.29 7.28
CA GLN A 318 9.30 9.16 8.08
C GLN A 318 9.94 10.52 8.38
N SER A 319 11.20 10.74 8.04
CA SER A 319 11.99 11.91 8.45
C SER A 319 11.34 13.25 8.09
N LEU A 320 10.88 13.40 6.85
CA LEU A 320 10.21 14.63 6.38
C LEU A 320 8.87 14.86 7.06
N LEU A 321 8.08 13.79 7.24
CA LEU A 321 6.79 13.88 7.92
C LEU A 321 6.98 14.26 9.40
N GLN A 322 7.92 13.61 10.08
CA GLN A 322 8.28 13.91 11.47
C GLN A 322 8.70 15.37 11.63
N LYS A 323 9.56 15.87 10.74
CA LYS A 323 9.98 17.28 10.75
C LYS A 323 8.79 18.22 10.60
N ARG A 324 7.90 17.94 9.64
CA ARG A 324 6.69 18.74 9.39
C ARG A 324 5.74 18.75 10.58
N VAL A 325 5.54 17.60 11.25
CA VAL A 325 4.71 17.52 12.46
C VAL A 325 5.35 18.31 13.62
N ALA A 326 6.67 18.20 13.80
CA ALA A 326 7.40 18.96 14.82
C ALA A 326 7.33 20.49 14.57
N GLU A 327 7.39 20.94 13.32
CA GLU A 327 7.21 22.35 12.94
C GLU A 327 5.80 22.85 13.31
N ILE A 328 4.75 22.07 13.03
CA ILE A 328 3.37 22.42 13.37
C ILE A 328 3.18 22.50 14.89
N GLN A 329 3.72 21.52 15.63
CA GLN A 329 3.73 21.50 17.10
C GLN A 329 4.50 22.69 17.69
N GLY A 330 5.60 23.09 17.05
CA GLY A 330 6.47 24.18 17.47
C GLY A 330 6.02 25.58 17.04
N SER A 331 4.97 25.70 16.22
CA SER A 331 4.56 26.98 15.65
C SER A 331 4.21 28.00 16.74
N ALA A 332 4.76 29.21 16.62
CA ALA A 332 4.64 30.29 17.60
C ALA A 332 3.19 30.58 17.97
N LEU A 333 2.28 30.51 16.99
CA LEU A 333 0.88 30.77 17.20
C LEU A 333 0.24 29.74 18.14
N VAL A 334 0.64 28.45 18.17
CA VAL A 334 0.12 27.49 19.18
C VAL A 334 0.51 27.90 20.61
N LYS A 335 1.70 28.50 20.78
CA LYS A 335 2.19 28.99 22.07
C LYS A 335 1.54 30.31 22.47
N GLU A 336 1.56 31.30 21.58
CA GLU A 336 0.94 32.62 21.79
C GLU A 336 -0.56 32.50 22.03
N VAL A 337 -1.25 31.61 21.32
CA VAL A 337 -2.69 31.32 21.49
C VAL A 337 -3.01 30.70 22.85
N GLY A 338 -2.06 30.01 23.49
CA GLY A 338 -2.18 29.60 24.88
C GLY A 338 -2.12 30.78 25.85
N GLU A 339 -1.31 31.79 25.54
CA GLU A 339 -1.15 33.02 26.32
C GLU A 339 -2.35 33.96 26.18
N TRP A 340 -2.86 34.17 24.97
CA TRP A 340 -4.08 34.96 24.71
C TRP A 340 -5.29 34.47 25.49
N ARG A 341 -5.49 33.14 25.58
CA ARG A 341 -6.57 32.54 26.37
C ARG A 341 -6.43 32.86 27.85
N ARG A 342 -5.22 32.68 28.42
CA ARG A 342 -4.98 32.97 29.84
C ARG A 342 -5.22 34.45 30.13
N GLN A 343 -4.79 35.31 29.21
CA GLN A 343 -5.00 36.75 29.32
C GLN A 343 -6.49 37.10 29.27
N GLU A 344 -7.26 36.50 28.36
CA GLU A 344 -8.69 36.75 28.23
C GLU A 344 -9.51 36.18 29.40
N GLU A 345 -9.16 34.99 29.90
CA GLU A 345 -9.75 34.42 31.11
C GLU A 345 -9.48 35.31 32.34
N ALA A 346 -8.25 35.84 32.46
CA ALA A 346 -7.89 36.81 33.49
C ALA A 346 -8.68 38.13 33.36
N ASN A 347 -8.79 38.69 32.14
CA ASN A 347 -9.55 39.90 31.86
C ASN A 347 -11.05 39.72 32.19
N ASN A 348 -11.64 38.58 31.84
CA ASN A 348 -13.03 38.26 32.16
C ASN A 348 -13.26 38.09 33.67
N CYS A 349 -12.31 37.47 34.37
CA CYS A 349 -12.34 37.40 35.83
C CYS A 349 -12.30 38.79 36.48
N LEU A 350 -11.46 39.70 35.98
CA LEU A 350 -11.39 41.08 36.47
C LEU A 350 -12.71 41.84 36.23
N ARG A 351 -13.28 41.75 35.02
CA ARG A 351 -14.59 42.35 34.70
C ARG A 351 -15.70 41.82 35.60
N ARG A 352 -15.72 40.50 35.88
CA ARG A 352 -16.70 39.88 36.78
C ARG A 352 -16.53 40.35 38.22
N ARG A 353 -15.29 40.39 38.74
CA ARG A 353 -15.00 40.89 40.11
C ARG A 353 -15.42 42.35 40.27
N PHE A 354 -15.17 43.19 39.26
CA PHE A 354 -15.66 44.57 39.25
C PHE A 354 -17.19 44.61 39.33
N GLU A 355 -17.89 43.89 38.45
CA GLU A 355 -19.36 43.92 38.41
C GLU A 355 -20.00 43.37 39.70
N GLU A 356 -19.47 42.29 40.26
CA GLU A 356 -19.89 41.74 41.56
C GLU A 356 -19.68 42.76 42.70
N SER A 357 -18.50 43.39 42.76
CA SER A 357 -18.19 44.39 43.78
C SER A 357 -19.05 45.66 43.65
N ARG A 358 -19.39 46.04 42.41
CA ARG A 358 -20.26 47.17 42.09
C ARG A 358 -21.70 46.88 42.53
N GLN A 359 -22.24 45.72 42.17
CA GLN A 359 -23.59 45.32 42.55
C GLN A 359 -23.74 45.21 44.06
N GLU A 360 -22.72 44.71 44.75
CA GLU A 360 -22.69 44.64 46.20
C GLU A 360 -22.68 46.04 46.85
N LEU A 361 -21.84 46.95 46.34
CA LEU A 361 -21.82 48.35 46.79
C LEU A 361 -23.16 49.05 46.54
N GLU A 362 -23.75 48.88 45.36
CA GLU A 362 -25.07 49.44 45.00
C GLU A 362 -26.19 48.83 45.86
N ARG A 363 -26.15 47.54 46.17
CA ARG A 363 -27.11 46.87 47.08
C ARG A 363 -27.02 47.45 48.48
N VAL A 364 -25.80 47.56 49.02
CA VAL A 364 -25.55 48.14 50.33
C VAL A 364 -26.00 49.60 50.39
N LEU A 365 -25.72 50.39 49.34
CA LEU A 365 -26.19 51.78 49.22
C LEU A 365 -27.72 51.85 49.14
N ARG A 366 -28.38 50.99 48.37
CA ARG A 366 -29.85 50.95 48.26
C ARG A 366 -30.52 50.59 49.58
N LEU A 367 -30.07 49.52 50.25
CA LEU A 367 -30.59 49.13 51.57
C LEU A 367 -30.41 50.25 52.59
N SER A 368 -29.27 50.94 52.54
CA SER A 368 -29.03 52.09 53.41
C SER A 368 -29.96 53.27 53.16
N GLN A 369 -30.24 53.59 51.90
CA GLN A 369 -31.18 54.63 51.54
C GLN A 369 -32.61 54.23 51.90
N GLY A 370 -32.94 52.94 51.82
CA GLY A 370 -34.20 52.38 52.31
C GLY A 370 -34.38 52.64 53.80
N CYS A 371 -33.43 52.20 54.64
CA CYS A 371 -33.45 52.44 56.08
C CYS A 371 -33.57 53.94 56.41
N LEU A 372 -32.82 54.81 55.72
CA LEU A 372 -32.90 56.26 55.97
C LEU A 372 -34.25 56.90 55.62
N ARG A 373 -35.08 56.26 54.79
CA ARG A 373 -36.41 56.75 54.41
C ARG A 373 -37.55 56.09 55.19
N GLU A 374 -37.26 55.11 56.04
CA GLU A 374 -38.27 54.45 56.87
C GLU A 374 -38.79 55.42 57.96
N ILE A 375 -40.12 55.51 58.07
CA ILE A 375 -40.83 56.34 59.05
C ILE A 375 -41.69 55.40 59.91
N GLY A 376 -41.51 55.43 61.23
CA GLY A 376 -42.11 54.46 62.16
C GLY A 376 -41.83 54.81 63.62
N ASP A 377 -42.03 53.85 64.53
CA ASP A 377 -41.72 54.04 65.95
C ASP A 377 -40.20 54.23 66.16
N PRO A 378 -39.78 55.32 66.82
CA PRO A 378 -38.36 55.65 66.91
C PRO A 378 -37.52 54.65 67.73
N GLU A 379 -38.10 53.87 68.67
CA GLU A 379 -37.33 52.84 69.40
C GLU A 379 -37.05 51.62 68.51
N GLU A 380 -38.04 51.18 67.73
CA GLU A 380 -37.86 50.10 66.75
C GLU A 380 -36.93 50.49 65.61
N LEU A 381 -37.04 51.72 65.09
CA LEU A 381 -36.15 52.25 64.05
C LEU A 381 -34.71 52.36 64.54
N LEU A 382 -34.50 52.86 65.76
CA LEU A 382 -33.14 52.95 66.32
C LEU A 382 -32.51 51.57 66.45
N LYS A 383 -33.26 50.57 66.92
CA LYS A 383 -32.76 49.19 67.03
C LYS A 383 -32.42 48.60 65.66
N LYS A 384 -33.35 48.66 64.69
CA LYS A 384 -33.13 48.16 63.31
C LYS A 384 -31.96 48.84 62.62
N HIS A 385 -31.85 50.16 62.73
CA HIS A 385 -30.74 50.91 62.12
C HIS A 385 -29.42 50.55 62.82
N THR A 386 -29.38 50.49 64.15
CA THR A 386 -28.16 50.12 64.88
C THR A 386 -27.68 48.72 64.52
N ASP A 387 -28.60 47.75 64.44
CA ASP A 387 -28.28 46.37 64.06
C ASP A 387 -27.77 46.30 62.62
N PHE A 388 -28.45 46.95 61.66
CA PHE A 388 -28.01 47.01 60.27
C PHE A 388 -26.64 47.70 60.12
N PHE A 389 -26.42 48.85 60.77
CA PHE A 389 -25.17 49.60 60.65
C PHE A 389 -24.00 48.95 61.37
N SER A 390 -24.25 48.17 62.44
CA SER A 390 -23.22 47.39 63.12
C SER A 390 -22.71 46.20 62.30
N GLN A 391 -23.55 45.64 61.43
CA GLN A 391 -23.24 44.49 60.57
C GLN A 391 -22.67 44.87 59.20
N LEU A 392 -22.59 46.17 58.89
CA LEU A 392 -22.02 46.63 57.63
C LEU A 392 -20.52 46.41 57.58
N ASP A 393 -20.09 45.65 56.60
CA ASP A 393 -18.67 45.53 56.29
C ASP A 393 -18.16 46.84 55.68
N GLN A 394 -17.26 47.53 56.40
CA GLN A 394 -16.61 48.75 55.92
C GLN A 394 -15.67 48.50 54.73
N ARG A 395 -15.33 47.24 54.46
CA ARG A 395 -14.43 46.85 53.37
C ARG A 395 -15.09 46.85 52.00
N VAL A 396 -16.42 46.90 51.91
CA VAL A 396 -17.15 46.85 50.61
C VAL A 396 -16.68 47.94 49.64
N LEU A 397 -16.50 49.18 50.12
CA LEU A 397 -15.98 50.25 49.27
C LEU A 397 -14.52 49.99 48.86
N SER A 398 -13.68 49.49 49.77
CA SER A 398 -12.27 49.20 49.49
C SER A 398 -12.10 48.08 48.46
N VAL A 399 -12.97 47.07 48.50
CA VAL A 399 -12.99 45.96 47.53
C VAL A 399 -13.43 46.47 46.15
N PHE A 400 -14.45 47.33 46.09
CA PHE A 400 -14.88 47.96 44.85
C PHE A 400 -13.79 48.84 44.23
N LEU A 401 -13.16 49.73 45.01
CA LEU A 401 -12.09 50.60 44.51
C LEU A 401 -10.89 49.78 44.00
N LYS A 402 -10.50 48.74 44.73
CA LYS A 402 -9.44 47.82 44.29
C LYS A 402 -9.80 47.12 42.98
N ALA A 403 -11.04 46.67 42.82
CA ALA A 403 -11.50 46.06 41.57
C ALA A 403 -11.56 47.07 40.41
N CYS A 404 -11.79 48.36 40.68
CA CYS A 404 -11.72 49.42 39.67
C CYS A 404 -10.29 49.71 39.25
N ASP A 405 -9.35 49.78 40.19
CA ASP A 405 -7.92 49.99 39.90
C ASP A 405 -7.39 48.83 39.04
N GLU A 406 -7.64 47.58 39.46
CA GLU A 406 -7.28 46.37 38.71
C GLU A 406 -7.92 46.33 37.30
N LEU A 407 -9.10 46.95 37.12
CA LEU A 407 -9.78 47.02 35.82
C LEU A 407 -9.28 48.20 34.95
N THR A 408 -8.85 49.30 35.57
CA THR A 408 -8.33 50.48 34.86
C THR A 408 -7.04 50.15 34.13
N ASP A 409 -6.19 49.30 34.73
CA ASP A 409 -4.93 48.83 34.14
C ASP A 409 -5.12 48.06 32.81
N ILE A 410 -6.32 47.53 32.55
CA ILE A 410 -6.61 46.73 31.35
C ILE A 410 -7.61 47.39 30.38
N LEU A 411 -8.26 48.49 30.78
CA LEU A 411 -9.29 49.14 29.97
C LEU A 411 -8.70 50.23 29.06
N PRO A 412 -9.26 50.43 27.84
CA PRO A 412 -8.89 51.54 26.96
C PRO A 412 -9.37 52.90 27.50
N GLU A 413 -8.70 53.99 27.11
CA GLU A 413 -8.93 55.35 27.65
C GLU A 413 -10.39 55.83 27.56
N GLU A 414 -11.13 55.40 26.53
CA GLU A 414 -12.55 55.73 26.33
C GLU A 414 -13.45 55.08 27.39
N GLU A 415 -13.21 53.81 27.72
CA GLU A 415 -13.97 53.07 28.76
C GLU A 415 -13.51 53.46 30.18
N GLN A 416 -12.26 53.89 30.33
CA GLN A 416 -11.75 54.41 31.60
C GLN A 416 -12.52 55.65 32.07
N GLN A 417 -12.96 56.52 31.16
CA GLN A 417 -13.80 57.67 31.52
C GLN A 417 -15.13 57.22 32.15
N GLY A 418 -15.82 56.26 31.52
CA GLY A 418 -17.07 55.70 32.05
C GLY A 418 -16.89 54.99 33.40
N LEU A 419 -15.77 54.28 33.58
CA LEU A 419 -15.41 53.67 34.87
C LEU A 419 -15.18 54.74 35.94
N GLN A 420 -14.40 55.78 35.65
CA GLN A 420 -14.12 56.87 36.59
C GLN A 420 -15.38 57.63 37.01
N GLU A 421 -16.32 57.85 36.10
CA GLU A 421 -17.63 58.44 36.44
C GLU A 421 -18.43 57.56 37.39
N THR A 422 -18.43 56.25 37.15
CA THR A 422 -19.11 55.26 38.00
C THR A 422 -18.50 55.23 39.40
N VAL A 423 -17.16 55.24 39.49
CA VAL A 423 -16.41 55.34 40.75
C VAL A 423 -16.75 56.63 41.49
N ARG A 424 -16.68 57.79 40.82
CA ARG A 424 -17.01 59.09 41.41
C ARG A 424 -18.44 59.12 41.95
N ARG A 425 -19.39 58.58 41.18
CA ARG A 425 -20.81 58.50 41.58
C ARG A 425 -20.99 57.65 42.83
N LEU A 426 -20.52 56.41 42.84
CA LEU A 426 -20.72 55.49 43.95
C LEU A 426 -19.94 55.91 45.21
N HIS A 427 -18.71 56.41 45.04
CA HIS A 427 -17.90 56.94 46.14
C HIS A 427 -18.54 58.19 46.77
N LYS A 428 -19.13 59.08 45.98
CA LYS A 428 -19.90 60.23 46.51
C LYS A 428 -21.11 59.77 47.32
N HIS A 429 -21.87 58.80 46.82
CA HIS A 429 -23.03 58.24 47.55
C HIS A 429 -22.60 57.57 48.86
N TRP A 430 -21.46 56.87 48.87
CA TRP A 430 -20.89 56.28 50.09
C TRP A 430 -20.42 57.33 51.10
N LYS A 431 -19.79 58.43 50.67
CA LYS A 431 -19.39 59.51 51.59
C LYS A 431 -20.58 60.24 52.20
N VAL A 432 -21.65 60.48 51.44
CA VAL A 432 -22.91 61.02 51.98
C VAL A 432 -23.48 60.07 53.04
N ARG A 433 -23.30 58.76 52.87
CA ARG A 433 -23.59 57.75 53.88
C ARG A 433 -22.64 57.76 55.10
N GLY A 434 -21.37 58.13 54.96
CA GLY A 434 -20.47 58.30 56.12
C GLY A 434 -21.03 59.25 57.21
N HIS A 435 -21.94 60.14 56.84
CA HIS A 435 -22.61 61.10 57.74
C HIS A 435 -23.75 60.49 58.58
N HIS A 436 -23.95 59.17 58.57
CA HIS A 436 -25.01 58.47 59.32
C HIS A 436 -24.95 58.61 60.85
N ALA A 437 -23.78 58.97 61.38
CA ALA A 437 -23.65 59.39 62.77
C ALA A 437 -24.66 60.49 63.11
N LEU A 438 -24.92 61.42 62.17
CA LEU A 438 -25.87 62.52 62.34
C LEU A 438 -27.33 62.04 62.40
N THR A 439 -27.72 61.06 61.56
CA THR A 439 -29.10 60.56 61.53
C THR A 439 -29.43 59.70 62.75
N LEU A 440 -28.50 58.84 63.19
CA LEU A 440 -28.64 58.11 64.44
C LEU A 440 -28.69 59.07 65.64
N THR A 441 -27.86 60.13 65.66
CA THR A 441 -27.94 61.15 66.72
C THR A 441 -29.27 61.90 66.72
N LEU A 442 -29.86 62.20 65.56
CA LEU A 442 -31.17 62.86 65.45
C LEU A 442 -32.30 61.96 65.96
N ILE A 443 -32.28 60.66 65.63
CA ILE A 443 -33.24 59.69 66.14
C ILE A 443 -33.08 59.54 67.66
N THR A 444 -31.85 59.44 68.19
CA THR A 444 -31.62 59.40 69.64
C THR A 444 -32.08 60.69 70.33
N VAL A 445 -31.81 61.87 69.75
CA VAL A 445 -32.26 63.15 70.30
C VAL A 445 -33.79 63.23 70.32
N SER A 446 -34.47 62.75 69.28
CA SER A 446 -35.94 62.71 69.26
C SER A 446 -36.53 61.71 70.27
N LEU A 447 -35.86 60.58 70.53
CA LEU A 447 -36.21 59.64 71.60
C LEU A 447 -36.02 60.23 72.98
N TRP A 448 -34.90 60.92 73.21
CA TRP A 448 -34.66 61.67 74.45
C TRP A 448 -35.71 62.77 74.63
N GLY A 449 -36.10 63.48 73.56
CA GLY A 449 -37.19 64.44 73.59
C GLY A 449 -38.55 63.82 73.96
N ARG A 450 -38.89 62.65 73.40
CA ARG A 450 -40.11 61.91 73.76
C ARG A 450 -40.09 61.37 75.19
N ARG A 451 -38.95 60.83 75.65
CA ARG A 451 -38.78 60.37 77.04
C ARG A 451 -38.86 61.53 78.03
N VAL A 452 -38.21 62.66 77.73
CA VAL A 452 -38.31 63.88 78.55
C VAL A 452 -39.73 64.44 78.54
N HIS A 453 -40.42 64.44 77.40
CA HIS A 453 -41.83 64.86 77.33
C HIS A 453 -42.77 63.90 78.09
N SER A 454 -42.53 62.59 78.02
CA SER A 454 -43.25 61.55 78.78
C SER A 454 -42.99 61.70 80.29
N SER A 455 -41.74 61.93 80.69
CA SER A 455 -41.37 62.20 82.09
C SER A 455 -41.93 63.54 82.57
N LEU A 456 -41.97 64.59 81.74
CA LEU A 456 -42.60 65.88 82.05
C LEU A 456 -44.13 65.77 82.15
N THR A 457 -44.77 64.93 81.34
CA THR A 457 -46.22 64.66 81.45
C THR A 457 -46.55 63.75 82.63
N GLN A 458 -45.68 62.80 82.98
CA GLN A 458 -45.76 62.03 84.24
C GLN A 458 -45.52 62.90 85.47
N LEU A 459 -44.62 63.89 85.41
CA LEU A 459 -44.40 64.90 86.46
C LEU A 459 -45.50 65.97 86.51
N ARG A 460 -46.24 66.20 85.41
CA ARG A 460 -47.46 67.04 85.40
C ARG A 460 -48.70 66.33 85.93
N ARG A 461 -48.76 65.00 85.90
CA ARG A 461 -49.90 64.24 86.46
C ARG A 461 -50.13 64.44 87.97
N PRO A 462 -49.10 64.60 88.83
CA PRO A 462 -49.32 65.00 90.22
C PRO A 462 -49.57 66.50 90.45
N LEU A 463 -49.54 67.34 89.41
CA LEU A 463 -49.81 68.79 89.50
C LEU A 463 -51.18 69.21 88.92
N ALA A 464 -52.00 68.26 88.48
CA ALA A 464 -53.38 68.49 88.03
C ALA A 464 -54.43 67.95 89.02
N LEU A 465 -54.01 67.56 90.23
CA LEU A 465 -54.85 67.13 91.36
C LEU A 465 -54.65 67.99 92.62
N ILE A 466 -54.08 69.18 92.45
CA ILE A 466 -54.11 70.32 93.38
C ILE A 466 -54.66 71.49 92.56
#